data_AF-A0AAU2HDU8-F1
#
_entry.id   AF-A0AAU2HDU8-F1
#
_cell.length_a   1.000
_cell.length_b   1.000
_cell.length_c   1.000
_cell.angle_alpha   90.00
_cell.angle_beta   90.00
_cell.angle_gamma   90.00
#
_symmetry.space_group_name_H-M   'P 1'
#
loop_
_entity.id
_entity.type
_entity.pdbx_description
1 polymer ?
#
loop_
_entity_poly.entity_id
_entity_poly.type
_entity_poly.pdbx_seq_one_letter_code
_entity_poly.pdbx_strand_id
1 'polypeptide(L)' 'MTEINGRPGFATLGSVARKLQNAKRTYNQLGCATAPTAPQTRHACLAPAAVVAQGFDDLRDGANLALAGK' A
#
# COMPACT_ATOMS: atom_id res chain seq x y z
N MET A 1 -22.12 -3.14 -5.58
CA MET A 1 -20.69 -2.81 -5.86
C MET A 1 -20.18 -3.73 -6.97
N THR A 2 -20.76 -3.66 -8.17
CA THR A 2 -20.52 -4.69 -9.22
C THR A 2 -19.88 -4.11 -10.48
N GLU A 3 -19.78 -2.78 -10.61
CA GLU A 3 -19.35 -2.12 -11.85
C GLU A 3 -17.83 -1.97 -12.03
N ILE A 4 -17.02 -2.36 -11.03
CA ILE A 4 -15.54 -2.36 -11.13
C ILE A 4 -15.00 -3.79 -11.30
N ASN A 5 -15.83 -4.75 -11.72
CA ASN A 5 -15.35 -6.07 -12.12
C ASN A 5 -15.23 -6.08 -13.65
N GLY A 6 -14.02 -5.88 -14.17
CA GLY A 6 -13.73 -6.16 -15.59
C GLY A 6 -12.83 -5.17 -16.32
N ARG A 7 -12.44 -4.04 -15.73
CA ARG A 7 -11.48 -3.10 -16.36
C ARG A 7 -10.08 -3.28 -15.75
N PRO A 8 -9.10 -3.82 -16.50
CA PRO A 8 -7.76 -4.16 -16.00
C PRO A 8 -7.11 -3.07 -15.14
N GLY A 9 -7.20 -1.80 -15.56
CA GLY A 9 -6.58 -0.70 -14.80
C GLY A 9 -7.19 -0.41 -13.43
N PHE A 10 -8.49 -0.63 -13.25
CA PHE A 10 -9.09 -0.50 -11.92
C PHE A 10 -8.72 -1.69 -11.01
N ALA A 11 -8.44 -2.87 -11.58
CA ALA A 11 -7.90 -4.00 -10.81
C ALA A 11 -6.48 -3.68 -10.29
N THR A 12 -5.67 -2.98 -11.09
CA THR A 12 -4.35 -2.48 -10.67
C THR A 12 -4.46 -1.47 -9.54
N LEU A 13 -5.34 -0.46 -9.65
CA LEU A 13 -5.60 0.50 -8.56
C LEU A 13 -6.07 -0.20 -7.28
N GLY A 14 -7.01 -1.15 -7.39
CA GLY A 14 -7.48 -1.95 -6.26
C GLY A 14 -6.38 -2.85 -5.65
N SER A 15 -5.43 -3.34 -6.45
CA SER A 15 -4.26 -4.09 -5.97
C SER A 15 -3.31 -3.20 -5.15
N VAL A 16 -2.98 -2.01 -5.66
CA VAL A 16 -2.16 -1.02 -4.95
C VAL A 16 -2.80 -0.64 -3.62
N ALA A 17 -4.09 -0.31 -3.62
CA ALA A 17 -4.81 0.07 -2.41
C ALA A 17 -4.79 -1.05 -1.34
N ARG A 18 -4.89 -2.33 -1.75
CA ARG A 18 -4.79 -3.48 -0.84
C ARG A 18 -3.38 -3.65 -0.28
N LYS A 19 -2.33 -3.49 -1.10
CA LYS A 19 -0.94 -3.51 -0.64
C LYS A 19 -0.68 -2.44 0.42
N LEU A 20 -1.16 -1.21 0.20
CA LEU A 20 -1.01 -0.11 1.14
C LEU A 20 -1.74 -0.37 2.47
N GLN A 21 -2.96 -0.88 2.40
CA GLN A 21 -3.74 -1.26 3.60
C GLN A 21 -3.05 -2.36 4.42
N ASN A 22 -2.46 -3.36 3.76
CA ASN A 22 -1.71 -4.41 4.42
C ASN A 22 -0.42 -3.86 5.06
N ALA A 23 0.33 -3.02 4.35
CA ALA A 23 1.53 -2.38 4.91
C ALA A 23 1.21 -1.53 6.14
N LYS A 24 0.14 -0.71 6.09
CA LYS A 24 -0.34 0.06 7.24
C LYS A 24 -0.70 -0.84 8.42
N ARG A 25 -1.37 -1.96 8.18
CA ARG A 25 -1.73 -2.93 9.23
C ARG A 25 -0.48 -3.50 9.90
N THR A 26 0.48 -3.96 9.11
CA THR A 26 1.76 -4.49 9.62
C THR A 26 2.54 -3.42 10.38
N TYR A 27 2.61 -2.19 9.86
CA TYR A 27 3.27 -1.06 10.53
C TYR A 27 2.68 -0.80 11.92
N ASN A 28 1.35 -0.85 12.04
CA ASN A 28 0.65 -0.69 13.31
C ASN A 28 0.87 -1.87 14.27
N GLN A 29 0.81 -3.11 13.76
CA GLN A 29 1.03 -4.32 14.57
C GLN A 29 2.44 -4.38 15.15
N LEU A 30 3.44 -3.90 14.41
CA LEU A 30 4.82 -3.79 14.87
C LEU A 30 5.06 -2.60 15.81
N GLY A 31 4.06 -1.73 16.01
CA GLY A 31 4.20 -0.53 16.84
C GLY A 31 5.21 0.47 16.28
N CYS A 32 5.41 0.50 14.95
CA CYS A 32 6.48 1.29 14.35
C CYS A 32 6.38 2.81 14.64
N ALA A 33 5.16 3.32 14.85
CA ALA A 33 4.91 4.71 15.23
C ALA A 33 5.45 5.09 16.62
N THR A 34 5.68 4.11 17.51
CA THR A 34 6.21 4.34 18.86
C THR A 34 7.74 4.24 18.93
N ALA A 35 8.42 4.24 17.77
CA ALA A 35 9.88 4.14 17.66
C ALA A 35 10.49 3.00 18.51
N PRO A 36 10.10 1.73 18.27
CA PRO A 36 10.55 0.60 19.07
C PRO A 36 12.07 0.55 19.17
N THR A 37 12.61 0.15 20.32
CA THR A 37 14.07 0.10 20.56
C THR A 37 14.68 -1.25 20.20
N ALA A 38 13.88 -2.32 20.17
CA ALA A 38 14.30 -3.64 19.74
C ALA A 38 14.82 -3.60 18.29
N PRO A 39 16.09 -3.99 18.02
CA PRO A 39 16.68 -3.87 16.68
C PRO A 39 15.91 -4.65 15.60
N GLN A 40 15.42 -5.84 15.95
CA GLN A 40 14.63 -6.68 15.04
C GLN A 40 13.31 -6.00 14.65
N THR A 41 12.60 -5.40 15.61
CA THR A 41 11.37 -4.65 15.35
C THR A 41 11.64 -3.41 14.52
N ARG A 42 12.71 -2.66 14.80
CA ARG A 42 13.12 -1.52 13.96
C ARG A 42 13.37 -1.93 12.52
N HIS A 43 14.10 -3.03 12.31
CA HIS A 43 14.38 -3.53 10.97
C HIS A 43 13.09 -3.99 10.27
N ALA A 44 12.22 -4.70 10.97
CA ALA A 44 10.92 -5.14 10.45
C ALA A 44 10.00 -3.98 10.05
N CYS A 45 10.15 -2.80 10.67
CA CYS A 45 9.40 -1.60 10.30
C CYS A 45 9.80 -1.00 8.95
N LEU A 46 11.01 -1.28 8.43
CA LEU A 46 11.52 -0.66 7.21
C LEU A 46 10.68 -1.03 5.98
N ALA A 47 10.33 -2.31 5.84
CA ALA A 47 9.56 -2.79 4.70
C ALA A 47 8.14 -2.17 4.60
N PRO A 48 7.29 -2.21 5.64
CA PRO A 48 5.98 -1.56 5.57
C PRO A 48 6.11 -0.03 5.50
N ALA A 49 7.13 0.58 6.11
CA ALA A 49 7.36 2.02 6.00
C ALA A 49 7.65 2.45 4.56
N ALA A 50 8.48 1.70 3.83
CA ALA A 50 8.79 1.99 2.44
C ALA A 50 7.54 1.95 1.55
N VAL A 51 6.68 0.94 1.73
CA VAL A 51 5.41 0.83 0.99
C VAL A 51 4.47 2.00 1.33
N VAL A 52 4.37 2.39 2.60
CA VAL A 52 3.53 3.53 3.00
C VAL A 52 4.08 4.84 2.42
N ALA A 53 5.39 5.03 2.42
CA ALA A 53 6.04 6.22 1.87
C ALA A 53 5.81 6.38 0.36
N GLN A 54 5.79 5.26 -0.40
CA GLN A 54 5.50 5.26 -1.85
C GLN A 54 4.00 5.30 -2.17
N GLY A 55 3.13 5.16 -1.18
CA GLY A 55 1.71 4.90 -1.39
C GLY A 55 0.96 5.95 -2.22
N PHE A 56 1.30 7.23 -2.11
CA PHE A 56 0.64 8.28 -2.89
C PHE A 56 1.02 8.23 -4.37
N ASP A 57 2.30 8.01 -4.68
CA ASP A 57 2.75 7.86 -6.06
C ASP A 57 2.13 6.60 -6.69
N ASP A 58 2.15 5.47 -5.98
CA ASP A 58 1.56 4.22 -6.46
C ASP A 58 0.04 4.35 -6.71
N LEU A 59 -0.69 5.07 -5.84
CA LEU A 59 -2.13 5.31 -6.01
C LEU A 59 -2.40 6.23 -7.20
N ARG A 60 -1.60 7.29 -7.39
CA ARG A 60 -1.72 8.17 -8.55
C ARG A 60 -1.47 7.38 -9.83
N ASP A 61 -0.42 6.58 -9.87
CA ASP A 61 -0.06 5.81 -11.05
C ASP A 61 -1.13 4.74 -11.35
N GLY A 62 -1.64 4.07 -10.32
CA GLY A 62 -2.80 3.17 -10.44
C GLY A 62 -4.05 3.87 -10.97
N ALA A 63 -4.33 5.10 -10.53
CA ALA A 63 -5.46 5.89 -11.04
C ALA A 63 -5.26 6.29 -12.50
N ASN A 64 -4.06 6.70 -12.88
CA ASN A 64 -3.71 7.03 -14.26
C ASN A 64 -3.86 5.81 -15.19
N LEU A 65 -3.43 4.62 -14.74
CA LEU A 65 -3.62 3.37 -15.48
C LEU A 65 -5.10 3.01 -15.61
N ALA A 66 -5.87 3.12 -14.53
CA ALA A 66 -7.32 2.91 -14.53
C ALA A 66 -8.04 3.83 -15.53
N LEU A 67 -7.69 5.12 -15.55
CA LEU A 67 -8.24 6.10 -16.50
C LEU A 67 -7.80 5.80 -17.94
N ALA A 68 -6.58 5.31 -18.13
CA ALA A 68 -6.07 4.90 -19.44
C ALA A 68 -6.63 3.55 -19.93
N GLY A 69 -7.41 2.84 -19.10
CA GLY A 69 -7.95 1.51 -19.41
C GLY A 69 -6.90 0.40 -19.49
N LYS A 70 -5.72 0.60 -18.89
CA LYS A 70 -4.55 -0.29 -18.96
C LYS A 70 -4.37 -1.09 -17.69
#